data_AF-A0A1I3ITS5-F1
#
_entry.id   AF-A0A1I3ITS5-F1
#
_cell.length_a   1.000
_cell.length_b   1.000
_cell.length_c   1.000
_cell.angle_alpha   90.00
_cell.angle_beta   90.00
_cell.angle_gamma   90.00
#
_symmetry.space_group_name_H-M   'P 1'
#
loop_
_entity.id
_entity.type
_entity.pdbx_description
1 polymer ?
#
loop_
_entity_poly.entity_id
_entity_poly.type
_entity_poly.pdbx_seq_one_letter_code
_entity_poly.pdbx_strand_id
1 'polypeptide(L)'
;MTGDDEVHGYVTDDEPEEKRDVVEEEYDDTQDTAEDATERLTDDLESAEAQEPVPPVRPQSPVVKTVARFVTPFVVAFGVYLTLFGTSLPGGAFQGGVMMASAIILIGLAFGFEPTQNWLDPRGLVGLFVLGAFLFGGVAIAAVPLGGAILELFVYPLTVENMVKLVEVAIAALVSGVIIGLVVWLAAGYEKAEKRASNDGGDDA
;
A
#
# COMPACT_ATOMS: atom_id res chain seq x y z
N MET A 1 8.49 29.27 -57.27
CA MET A 1 8.91 28.11 -56.46
C MET A 1 7.77 27.85 -55.47
N THR A 2 6.91 26.90 -55.87
CA THR A 2 6.07 25.96 -55.07
C THR A 2 5.19 26.57 -53.97
N GLY A 3 3.84 26.59 -54.05
CA GLY A 3 2.85 25.61 -54.58
C GLY A 3 2.26 24.84 -53.38
N ASP A 4 0.97 24.53 -53.19
CA ASP A 4 -0.30 24.58 -53.92
C ASP A 4 -1.40 24.63 -52.81
N ASP A 5 -2.45 25.45 -52.85
CA ASP A 5 -3.71 25.36 -53.61
C ASP A 5 -4.68 24.18 -53.24
N GLU A 6 -5.87 24.63 -52.84
CA GLU A 6 -7.21 24.10 -53.15
C GLU A 6 -7.92 23.01 -52.33
N VAL A 7 -9.22 23.29 -52.27
CA VAL A 7 -10.34 22.71 -51.51
C VAL A 7 -11.28 22.02 -52.52
N HIS A 8 -12.15 21.13 -52.01
CA HIS A 8 -13.37 20.55 -52.63
C HIS A 8 -13.17 19.39 -53.62
N GLY A 9 -13.78 18.21 -53.39
CA GLY A 9 -15.18 17.88 -53.74
C GLY A 9 -15.17 17.15 -55.11
N TYR A 10 -15.91 16.09 -55.46
CA TYR A 10 -17.25 15.59 -55.15
C TYR A 10 -17.35 14.10 -55.57
N VAL A 11 -18.44 13.44 -55.14
CA VAL A 11 -18.96 12.12 -55.55
C VAL A 11 -19.58 12.14 -56.96
N THR A 12 -19.65 10.95 -57.60
CA THR A 12 -20.60 10.38 -58.63
C THR A 12 -19.82 9.77 -59.78
N ASP A 13 -20.16 8.68 -60.46
CA ASP A 13 -21.16 7.60 -60.43
C ASP A 13 -20.66 6.57 -61.48
N ASP A 14 -21.39 5.46 -61.67
CA ASP A 14 -21.42 4.60 -62.89
C ASP A 14 -20.52 3.34 -62.95
N GLU A 15 -21.16 2.17 -62.75
CA GLU A 15 -20.87 0.89 -63.43
C GLU A 15 -21.35 0.98 -64.91
N PRO A 16 -20.84 0.22 -65.93
CA PRO A 16 -20.84 -1.26 -65.90
C PRO A 16 -19.88 -2.08 -66.86
N GLU A 17 -19.93 -3.40 -66.66
CA GLU A 17 -19.75 -4.59 -67.56
C GLU A 17 -18.38 -5.12 -68.10
N GLU A 18 -18.22 -6.46 -67.92
CA GLU A 18 -17.61 -7.50 -68.79
C GLU A 18 -16.06 -7.64 -68.88
N LYS A 19 -15.37 -8.80 -68.81
CA LYS A 19 -15.65 -10.24 -68.98
C LYS A 19 -14.69 -11.13 -68.15
N ARG A 20 -15.25 -12.28 -67.75
CA ARG A 20 -14.72 -13.63 -67.44
C ARG A 20 -13.23 -13.91 -67.72
N ASP A 21 -12.60 -14.62 -66.79
CA ASP A 21 -12.16 -15.99 -67.04
C ASP A 21 -12.25 -16.83 -65.75
N VAL A 22 -12.81 -18.03 -65.91
CA VAL A 22 -13.02 -19.03 -64.89
C VAL A 22 -11.69 -19.73 -64.65
N VAL A 23 -11.17 -19.68 -63.43
CA VAL A 23 -10.16 -20.65 -62.98
C VAL A 23 -10.88 -21.55 -61.98
N GLU A 24 -11.07 -22.80 -62.39
CA GLU A 24 -11.51 -23.88 -61.51
C GLU A 24 -10.46 -24.03 -60.39
N GLU A 25 -10.81 -23.69 -59.15
CA GLU A 25 -10.01 -24.15 -58.02
C GLU A 25 -10.43 -25.58 -57.66
N GLU A 26 -9.49 -26.46 -57.98
CA GLU A 26 -9.34 -27.83 -57.55
C GLU A 26 -9.68 -27.99 -56.06
N TYR A 27 -10.67 -28.83 -55.79
CA TYR A 27 -11.05 -29.24 -54.44
C TYR A 27 -9.94 -30.15 -53.91
N ASP A 28 -8.91 -29.58 -53.30
CA ASP A 28 -7.85 -30.32 -52.64
C ASP A 28 -7.78 -30.01 -51.14
N ASP A 29 -7.70 -31.11 -50.42
CA ASP A 29 -7.34 -31.33 -49.03
C ASP A 29 -7.94 -30.46 -47.89
N THR A 30 -8.91 -31.05 -47.19
CA THR A 30 -9.38 -30.55 -45.88
C THR A 30 -8.52 -31.04 -44.71
N GLN A 31 -7.50 -31.89 -44.95
CA GLN A 31 -6.58 -32.36 -43.89
C GLN A 31 -5.46 -31.34 -43.63
N ASP A 32 -4.96 -30.67 -44.67
CA ASP A 32 -3.88 -29.67 -44.58
C ASP A 32 -4.26 -28.48 -43.69
N THR A 33 -5.52 -28.02 -43.80
CA THR A 33 -6.05 -26.91 -42.96
C THR A 33 -6.30 -27.31 -41.50
N ALA A 34 -6.53 -28.59 -41.21
CA ALA A 34 -6.75 -29.07 -39.85
C ALA A 34 -5.43 -29.33 -39.12
N GLU A 35 -4.40 -29.82 -39.81
CA GLU A 35 -3.05 -29.91 -39.27
C GLU A 35 -2.46 -28.53 -39.00
N ASP A 36 -2.56 -27.57 -39.93
CA ASP A 36 -2.09 -26.19 -39.75
C ASP A 36 -2.80 -25.47 -38.58
N ALA A 37 -4.12 -25.68 -38.43
CA ALA A 37 -4.85 -25.13 -37.29
C ALA A 37 -4.43 -25.77 -35.96
N THR A 38 -4.14 -27.07 -35.96
CA THR A 38 -3.69 -27.81 -34.77
C THR A 38 -2.28 -27.40 -34.39
N GLU A 39 -1.39 -27.23 -35.37
CA GLU A 39 0.00 -26.81 -35.18
C GLU A 39 0.08 -25.36 -34.68
N ARG A 40 -0.79 -24.47 -35.20
CA ARG A 40 -0.97 -23.11 -34.69
C ARG A 40 -1.50 -23.07 -33.26
N LEU A 41 -2.49 -23.92 -32.94
CA LEU A 41 -3.01 -24.03 -31.59
C LEU A 41 -1.94 -24.59 -30.63
N THR A 42 -1.12 -25.56 -31.06
CA THR A 42 -0.02 -26.07 -30.24
C THR A 42 1.09 -25.04 -30.07
N ASP A 43 1.43 -24.26 -31.10
CA ASP A 43 2.40 -23.17 -31.00
C ASP A 43 1.88 -22.03 -30.11
N ASP A 44 0.59 -21.70 -30.21
CA ASP A 44 -0.06 -20.68 -29.37
C ASP A 44 -0.16 -21.13 -27.91
N LEU A 45 -0.38 -22.43 -27.66
CA LEU A 45 -0.38 -23.03 -26.33
C LEU A 45 1.04 -23.15 -25.76
N GLU A 46 2.03 -23.53 -26.56
CA GLU A 46 3.44 -23.60 -26.15
C GLU A 46 4.01 -22.20 -25.87
N SER A 47 3.53 -21.19 -26.61
CA SER A 47 3.80 -19.76 -26.39
C SER A 47 3.07 -19.19 -25.17
N ALA A 48 1.90 -19.74 -24.81
CA ALA A 48 1.15 -19.38 -23.61
C ALA A 48 1.63 -20.13 -22.34
N GLU A 49 2.18 -21.33 -22.50
CA GLU A 49 2.82 -22.15 -21.46
C GLU A 49 4.26 -21.70 -21.15
N ALA A 50 4.82 -20.81 -21.98
CA ALA A 50 5.94 -19.96 -21.58
C ALA A 50 5.48 -18.97 -20.50
N GLN A 51 5.11 -19.51 -19.33
CA GLN A 51 4.89 -18.77 -18.09
C GLN A 51 6.02 -17.76 -17.97
N GLU A 52 5.70 -16.47 -18.13
CA GLU A 52 6.65 -15.42 -17.83
C GLU A 52 7.21 -15.73 -16.45
N PRO A 53 8.54 -15.86 -16.31
CA PRO A 53 9.12 -16.36 -15.08
C PRO A 53 8.66 -15.46 -13.95
N VAL A 54 7.92 -16.05 -12.99
CA VAL A 54 7.48 -15.35 -11.78
C VAL A 54 8.69 -14.60 -11.25
N PRO A 55 8.66 -13.25 -11.21
CA PRO A 55 9.84 -12.48 -10.91
C PRO A 55 10.36 -12.94 -9.55
N PRO A 56 11.67 -13.22 -9.43
CA PRO A 56 12.21 -13.78 -8.20
C PRO A 56 11.88 -12.85 -7.04
N VAL A 57 11.34 -13.42 -5.96
CA VAL A 57 11.12 -12.71 -4.69
C VAL A 57 12.43 -12.04 -4.31
N ARG A 58 12.51 -10.71 -4.45
CA ARG A 58 13.77 -10.00 -4.25
C ARG A 58 14.17 -10.11 -2.77
N PRO A 59 15.29 -10.76 -2.44
CA PRO A 59 15.73 -10.82 -1.07
C PRO A 59 16.03 -9.41 -0.57
N GLN A 60 15.56 -9.09 0.63
CA GLN A 60 15.83 -7.81 1.27
C GLN A 60 17.34 -7.61 1.45
N SER A 61 17.83 -6.41 1.14
CA SER A 61 19.25 -6.06 1.23
C SER A 61 19.80 -6.21 2.66
N PRO A 62 20.92 -6.95 2.87
CA PRO A 62 21.58 -7.05 4.16
C PRO A 62 22.01 -5.69 4.73
N VAL A 63 22.37 -4.74 3.85
CA VAL A 63 22.71 -3.37 4.24
C VAL A 63 21.49 -2.67 4.83
N VAL A 64 20.32 -2.78 4.19
CA VAL A 64 19.07 -2.17 4.66
C VAL A 64 18.68 -2.73 6.02
N LYS A 65 18.75 -4.06 6.22
CA LYS A 65 18.47 -4.70 7.52
C LYS A 65 19.37 -4.17 8.63
N THR A 66 20.67 -4.06 8.34
CA THR A 66 21.67 -3.60 9.30
C THR A 66 21.44 -2.14 9.68
N VAL A 67 21.25 -1.27 8.68
CA VAL A 67 20.99 0.16 8.90
C VAL A 67 19.67 0.36 9.65
N ALA A 68 18.60 -0.32 9.25
CA ALA A 68 17.31 -0.23 9.93
C ALA A 68 17.42 -0.62 11.40
N ARG A 69 18.07 -1.75 11.71
CA ARG A 69 18.28 -2.20 13.10
C ARG A 69 19.09 -1.20 13.93
N PHE A 70 20.07 -0.54 13.33
CA PHE A 70 20.90 0.45 14.01
C PHE A 70 20.17 1.79 14.22
N VAL A 71 19.44 2.27 13.21
CA VAL A 71 18.78 3.58 13.22
C VAL A 71 17.49 3.60 14.03
N THR A 72 16.73 2.50 14.03
CA THR A 72 15.45 2.37 14.74
C THR A 72 15.47 2.88 16.19
N PRO A 73 16.41 2.47 17.08
CA PRO A 73 16.43 2.98 18.45
C PRO A 73 16.63 4.50 18.55
N PHE A 74 17.39 5.11 17.63
CA PHE A 74 17.57 6.56 17.59
C PHE A 74 16.30 7.28 17.13
N VAL A 75 15.60 6.72 16.15
CA VAL A 75 14.31 7.26 15.66
C VAL A 75 13.26 7.22 16.77
N VAL A 76 13.17 6.09 17.50
CA VAL A 76 12.27 5.95 18.65
C VAL A 76 12.63 6.95 19.75
N ALA A 77 13.91 7.05 20.12
CA ALA A 77 14.36 8.00 21.14
C ALA A 77 14.07 9.45 20.75
N PHE A 78 14.25 9.79 19.48
CA PHE A 78 13.91 11.12 18.95
C PHE A 78 12.40 11.36 18.96
N GLY A 79 11.58 10.36 18.62
CA GLY A 79 10.13 10.45 18.74
C GLY A 79 9.66 10.72 20.18
N VAL A 80 10.24 10.00 21.15
CA VAL A 80 9.99 10.23 22.58
C VAL A 80 10.41 11.64 22.99
N TYR A 81 11.58 12.12 22.52
CA TYR A 81 12.04 13.48 22.77
C TYR A 81 11.06 14.53 22.22
N LEU A 82 10.59 14.39 20.98
CA LEU A 82 9.60 15.31 20.39
C LEU A 82 8.28 15.32 21.18
N THR A 83 7.89 14.18 21.75
CA THR A 83 6.69 14.08 22.60
C THR A 83 6.88 14.76 23.94
N LEU A 84 8.01 14.58 24.62
CA LEU A 84 8.22 15.07 26.00
C LEU A 84 8.58 16.56 26.09
N PHE A 85 9.10 17.14 25.01
CA PHE A 85 9.59 18.52 24.96
C PHE A 85 8.79 19.40 23.97
N GLY A 86 7.64 18.91 23.48
CA GLY A 86 6.78 19.62 22.52
C GLY A 86 6.21 20.94 23.05
N THR A 87 6.14 21.11 24.36
CA THR A 87 5.72 22.37 25.00
C THR A 87 6.74 23.50 24.87
N SER A 88 8.02 23.17 24.68
CA SER A 88 9.14 24.12 24.76
C SER A 88 9.91 24.25 23.46
N LEU A 89 9.81 23.26 22.58
CA LEU A 89 10.53 23.17 21.31
C LEU A 89 9.56 22.84 20.18
N PRO A 90 9.90 23.14 18.91
CA PRO A 90 9.12 22.67 17.77
C PRO A 90 8.98 21.14 17.82
N GLY A 91 7.74 20.66 17.88
CA GLY A 91 7.48 19.26 18.19
C GLY A 91 6.05 19.02 18.64
N GLY A 92 5.88 17.95 19.43
CA GLY A 92 4.62 17.62 20.07
C GLY A 92 4.24 16.15 19.90
N ALA A 93 3.17 15.79 20.60
CA ALA A 93 2.63 14.45 20.67
C ALA A 93 2.40 13.79 19.31
N PHE A 94 1.77 14.51 18.37
CA PHE A 94 1.44 13.97 17.06
C PHE A 94 2.70 13.61 16.27
N GLN A 95 3.65 14.53 16.17
CA GLN A 95 4.89 14.34 15.42
C GLN A 95 5.77 13.25 16.05
N GLY A 96 5.88 13.23 17.38
CA GLY A 96 6.57 12.18 18.11
C GLY A 96 5.94 10.80 17.91
N GLY A 97 4.60 10.73 17.94
CA GLY A 97 3.85 9.51 17.64
C GLY A 97 4.07 8.99 16.22
N VAL A 98 4.04 9.88 15.22
CA VAL A 98 4.36 9.53 13.82
C VAL A 98 5.80 9.02 13.70
N MET A 99 6.76 9.62 14.40
CA MET A 99 8.16 9.21 14.39
C MET A 99 8.37 7.82 15.00
N MET A 100 7.70 7.52 16.12
CA MET A 100 7.76 6.19 16.72
C MET A 100 7.10 5.14 15.82
N ALA A 101 5.96 5.46 15.19
CA ALA A 101 5.32 4.58 14.22
C ALA A 101 6.21 4.33 12.99
N SER A 102 6.87 5.36 12.45
CA SER A 102 7.74 5.23 11.28
C SER A 102 8.94 4.32 11.55
N ALA A 103 9.46 4.29 12.79
CA ALA A 103 10.51 3.35 13.19
C ALA A 103 10.04 1.89 13.08
N ILE A 104 8.79 1.59 13.46
CA ILE A 104 8.20 0.25 13.32
C ILE A 104 7.96 -0.08 11.84
N ILE A 105 7.50 0.89 11.05
CA ILE A 105 7.32 0.71 9.60
C ILE A 105 8.66 0.43 8.92
N LEU A 106 9.74 1.13 9.32
CA LEU A 106 11.09 0.88 8.83
C LEU A 106 11.53 -0.56 9.07
N ILE A 107 11.24 -1.12 10.26
CA ILE A 107 11.48 -2.55 10.54
C ILE A 107 10.64 -3.45 9.62
N GLY A 108 9.35 -3.14 9.43
CA GLY A 108 8.46 -3.85 8.50
C GLY A 108 8.99 -3.87 7.07
N LEU A 109 9.50 -2.75 6.57
CA LEU A 109 10.09 -2.65 5.23
C LEU A 109 11.44 -3.37 5.12
N ALA A 110 12.25 -3.35 6.18
CA ALA A 110 13.59 -3.93 6.18
C ALA A 110 13.60 -5.45 6.38
N PHE A 111 12.69 -5.99 7.19
CA PHE A 111 12.61 -7.41 7.59
C PHE A 111 11.38 -8.15 7.05
N GLY A 112 10.41 -7.42 6.48
CA GLY A 112 9.16 -7.97 5.98
C GLY A 112 8.02 -7.76 6.97
N PHE A 113 6.81 -7.61 6.45
CA PHE A 113 5.63 -7.36 7.29
C PHE A 113 5.17 -8.62 8.03
N GLU A 114 5.30 -9.82 7.47
CA GLU A 114 4.90 -11.06 8.15
C GLU A 114 5.70 -11.33 9.45
N PRO A 115 7.05 -11.28 9.47
CA PRO A 115 7.81 -11.34 10.72
C PRO A 115 7.48 -10.20 11.70
N THR A 116 7.21 -9.01 11.17
CA THR A 116 6.89 -7.83 11.99
C THR A 116 5.52 -7.94 12.64
N GLN A 117 4.53 -8.47 11.93
CA GLN A 117 3.20 -8.78 12.46
C GLN A 117 3.26 -9.89 13.50
N ASN A 118 4.09 -10.91 13.30
CA ASN A 118 4.29 -11.95 14.30
C ASN A 118 4.96 -11.42 15.57
N TRP A 119 5.79 -10.37 15.45
CA TRP A 119 6.42 -9.72 16.59
C TRP A 119 5.49 -8.73 17.31
N LEU A 120 4.61 -8.06 16.58
CA LEU A 120 3.64 -7.09 17.11
C LEU A 120 2.35 -7.80 17.54
N ASP A 121 2.09 -7.89 18.84
CA ASP A 121 0.77 -8.34 19.31
C ASP A 121 -0.32 -7.34 18.87
N PRO A 122 -1.28 -7.74 18.01
CA PRO A 122 -2.36 -6.85 17.57
C PRO A 122 -3.18 -6.30 18.75
N ARG A 123 -3.33 -7.08 19.83
CA ARG A 123 -4.01 -6.62 21.05
C ARG A 123 -3.22 -5.54 21.76
N GLY A 124 -1.90 -5.61 21.71
CA GLY A 124 -1.01 -4.57 22.24
C GLY A 124 -1.16 -3.25 21.49
N LEU A 125 -1.24 -3.27 20.16
CA LEU A 125 -1.45 -2.07 19.33
C LEU A 125 -2.81 -1.42 19.62
N VAL A 126 -3.88 -2.23 19.65
CA VAL A 126 -5.21 -1.76 20.02
C VAL A 126 -5.21 -1.24 21.46
N GLY A 127 -4.52 -1.94 22.37
CA GLY A 127 -4.33 -1.51 23.75
C GLY A 127 -3.65 -0.15 23.85
N LEU A 128 -2.60 0.10 23.05
CA LEU A 128 -1.91 1.38 23.00
C LEU A 128 -2.81 2.52 22.52
N PHE A 129 -3.60 2.26 21.47
CA PHE A 129 -4.61 3.21 20.97
C PHE A 129 -5.67 3.52 22.03
N VAL A 130 -6.28 2.48 22.60
CA VAL A 130 -7.36 2.59 23.60
C VAL A 130 -6.84 3.27 24.85
N LEU A 131 -5.64 2.93 25.32
CA LEU A 131 -5.02 3.56 26.48
C LEU A 131 -4.77 5.05 26.23
N GLY A 132 -4.21 5.41 25.07
CA GLY A 132 -4.00 6.81 24.71
C GLY A 132 -5.30 7.60 24.64
N ALA A 133 -6.32 7.05 23.99
CA ALA A 133 -7.65 7.66 23.90
C ALA A 133 -8.34 7.79 25.27
N PHE A 134 -8.24 6.74 26.09
CA PHE A 134 -8.80 6.72 27.44
C PHE A 134 -8.12 7.73 28.36
N LEU A 135 -6.79 7.83 28.34
CA LEU A 135 -6.05 8.81 29.14
C LEU A 135 -6.36 10.24 28.70
N PHE A 136 -6.34 10.50 27.39
CA PHE A 136 -6.67 11.83 26.85
C PHE A 136 -8.12 12.23 27.20
N GLY A 137 -9.09 11.36 26.89
CA GLY A 137 -10.50 11.61 27.17
C GLY A 137 -10.79 11.68 28.68
N GLY A 138 -10.11 10.86 29.48
CA GLY A 138 -10.21 10.85 30.93
C GLY A 138 -9.73 12.16 31.53
N VAL A 139 -8.58 12.69 31.10
CA VAL A 139 -8.09 14.02 31.52
C VAL A 139 -8.99 15.14 31.01
N ALA A 140 -9.54 15.02 29.79
CA ALA A 140 -10.45 16.04 29.29
C ALA A 140 -11.75 16.13 30.11
N ILE A 141 -12.36 14.98 30.42
CA ILE A 141 -13.67 14.90 31.08
C ILE A 141 -13.56 15.06 32.60
N ALA A 142 -12.51 14.55 33.24
CA ALA A 142 -12.34 14.62 34.70
C ALA A 142 -12.09 16.05 35.22
N ALA A 143 -11.78 17.01 34.35
CA ALA A 143 -11.72 18.42 34.70
C ALA A 143 -13.09 19.00 35.12
N VAL A 144 -14.19 18.49 34.55
CA VAL A 144 -15.57 18.95 34.83
C VAL A 144 -16.01 18.75 36.28
N PRO A 145 -15.92 17.55 36.88
CA PRO A 145 -16.27 17.37 38.30
C PRO A 145 -15.33 18.11 39.26
N LEU A 146 -14.16 18.56 38.81
CA LEU A 146 -13.24 19.41 39.57
C LEU A 146 -13.58 20.91 39.49
N GLY A 147 -14.63 21.27 38.76
CA GLY A 147 -15.12 22.65 38.62
C GLY A 147 -14.55 23.42 37.43
N GLY A 148 -13.80 22.77 36.54
CA GLY A 148 -13.28 23.36 35.30
C GLY A 148 -14.10 23.01 34.06
N ALA A 149 -13.76 23.61 32.92
CA ALA A 149 -14.24 23.20 31.61
C ALA A 149 -13.55 21.90 31.12
N ILE A 150 -14.03 21.33 30.01
CA ILE A 150 -13.38 20.18 29.38
C ILE A 150 -11.94 20.55 29.00
N LEU A 151 -10.99 19.67 29.36
CA LEU A 151 -9.55 19.83 29.12
C LEU A 151 -8.90 21.02 29.87
N GLU A 152 -9.54 21.49 30.95
CA GLU A 152 -9.01 22.56 31.78
C GLU A 152 -7.92 22.04 32.72
N LEU A 153 -6.64 22.15 32.32
CA LEU A 153 -5.54 21.46 33.01
C LEU A 153 -5.16 22.06 34.38
N PHE A 154 -5.58 23.28 34.69
CA PHE A 154 -5.19 23.98 35.93
C PHE A 154 -6.00 23.54 37.15
N VAL A 155 -7.06 22.76 36.98
CA VAL A 155 -7.85 22.20 38.09
C VAL A 155 -7.20 20.97 38.72
N TYR A 156 -6.19 20.41 38.08
CA TYR A 156 -5.47 19.23 38.58
C TYR A 156 -4.37 19.61 39.59
N PRO A 157 -4.03 18.72 40.54
CA PRO A 157 -3.04 19.01 41.59
C PRO A 157 -1.58 19.01 41.11
N LEU A 158 -1.31 18.67 39.84
CA LEU A 158 0.04 18.74 39.25
C LEU A 158 0.24 20.06 38.52
N THR A 159 1.50 20.41 38.25
CA THR A 159 1.82 21.57 37.43
C THR A 159 1.20 21.44 36.03
N VAL A 160 0.81 22.57 35.44
CA VAL A 160 0.25 22.61 34.07
C VAL A 160 1.22 21.95 33.07
N GLU A 161 2.52 22.19 33.22
CA GLU A 161 3.55 21.55 32.38
C GLU A 161 3.48 20.01 32.45
N ASN A 162 3.36 19.44 33.64
CA ASN A 162 3.27 17.98 33.80
C ASN A 162 1.95 17.42 33.26
N MET A 163 0.84 18.17 33.40
CA MET A 163 -0.44 17.81 32.82
C MET A 163 -0.39 17.83 31.29
N VAL A 164 0.23 18.84 30.68
CA VAL A 164 0.41 18.91 29.23
C VAL A 164 1.28 17.74 28.76
N LYS A 165 2.40 17.45 29.43
CA LYS A 165 3.24 16.28 29.08
C LYS A 165 2.49 14.95 29.15
N LEU A 166 1.62 14.77 30.15
CA LEU A 166 0.79 13.56 30.26
C LEU A 166 -0.18 13.47 29.07
N VAL A 167 -0.84 14.56 28.71
CA VAL A 167 -1.69 14.66 27.52
C VAL A 167 -0.89 14.38 26.25
N GLU A 168 0.34 14.89 26.15
CA GLU A 168 1.20 14.64 25.00
C GLU A 168 1.58 13.16 24.86
N VAL A 169 1.93 12.50 25.95
CA VAL A 169 2.22 11.06 25.95
C VAL A 169 0.97 10.24 25.56
N ALA A 170 -0.21 10.61 26.08
CA ALA A 170 -1.47 9.96 25.72
C ALA A 170 -1.78 10.08 24.23
N ILE A 171 -1.64 11.27 23.65
CA ILE A 171 -1.86 11.50 22.21
C ILE A 171 -0.78 10.79 21.38
N ALA A 172 0.49 10.78 21.80
CA ALA A 172 1.55 10.10 21.07
C ALA A 172 1.34 8.57 21.02
N ALA A 173 0.88 7.97 22.12
CA ALA A 173 0.48 6.57 22.16
C ALA A 173 -0.69 6.28 21.22
N LEU A 174 -1.74 7.12 21.26
CA LEU A 174 -2.89 7.03 20.36
C LEU A 174 -2.45 7.07 18.89
N VAL A 175 -1.68 8.08 18.50
CA VAL A 175 -1.23 8.29 17.12
C VAL A 175 -0.34 7.14 16.65
N SER A 176 0.60 6.70 17.49
CA SER A 176 1.48 5.57 17.17
C SER A 176 0.66 4.30 16.91
N GLY A 177 -0.28 3.98 17.82
CA GLY A 177 -1.15 2.81 17.72
C GLY A 177 -1.99 2.81 16.44
N VAL A 178 -2.60 3.95 16.09
CA VAL A 178 -3.40 4.08 14.86
C VAL A 178 -2.52 3.85 13.62
N ILE A 179 -1.38 4.53 13.51
CA ILE A 179 -0.55 4.46 12.30
C ILE A 179 0.01 3.05 12.12
N ILE A 180 0.56 2.45 13.17
CA ILE A 180 1.10 1.08 13.08
C ILE A 180 -0.03 0.10 12.75
N GLY A 181 -1.18 0.23 13.43
CA GLY A 181 -2.34 -0.63 13.19
C GLY A 181 -2.85 -0.55 11.75
N LEU A 182 -2.96 0.66 11.19
CA LEU A 182 -3.38 0.87 9.80
C LEU A 182 -2.38 0.28 8.81
N VAL A 183 -1.08 0.46 9.03
CA VAL A 183 -0.07 -0.10 8.12
C VAL A 183 -0.04 -1.62 8.18
N VAL A 184 -0.15 -2.20 9.37
CA VAL A 184 -0.22 -3.66 9.54
C VAL A 184 -1.48 -4.22 8.87
N TRP A 185 -2.63 -3.59 9.09
CA TRP A 185 -3.89 -3.98 8.48
C TRP A 185 -3.83 -3.91 6.94
N LEU A 186 -3.25 -2.83 6.41
CA LEU A 186 -3.04 -2.65 4.99
C LEU A 186 -2.13 -3.75 4.42
N ALA A 187 -0.99 -4.02 5.08
CA ALA A 187 -0.05 -5.05 4.66
C ALA A 187 -0.68 -6.45 4.64
N ALA A 188 -1.46 -6.80 5.67
CA ALA A 188 -2.20 -8.06 5.72
C ALA A 188 -3.27 -8.18 4.62
N GLY A 189 -3.88 -7.05 4.24
CA GLY A 189 -4.83 -7.00 3.13
C GLY A 189 -4.21 -7.36 1.78
N TYR A 190 -3.00 -6.88 1.49
CA TYR A 190 -2.26 -7.20 0.27
C TYR A 190 -1.91 -8.69 0.19
N GLU A 191 -1.40 -9.27 1.27
CA GLU A 191 -1.04 -10.69 1.31
C GLU A 191 -2.25 -11.62 1.05
N LYS A 192 -3.41 -11.26 1.60
CA LYS A 192 -4.66 -12.01 1.38
C LYS A 192 -5.16 -11.90 -0.06
N ALA A 193 -4.97 -10.75 -0.71
CA ALA A 193 -5.35 -10.55 -2.11
C ALA A 193 -4.46 -11.38 -3.06
N GLU A 194 -3.15 -11.39 -2.81
CA GLU A 194 -2.17 -12.17 -3.57
C GLU A 194 -2.44 -13.68 -3.49
N LYS A 195 -2.67 -14.20 -2.28
CA LYS A 195 -3.00 -15.63 -2.08
C LYS A 195 -4.27 -16.07 -2.80
N ARG A 196 -5.26 -15.18 -2.94
CA ARG A 196 -6.50 -15.47 -3.69
C ARG A 196 -6.24 -15.53 -5.19
N ALA A 197 -5.50 -14.57 -5.74
CA ALA A 197 -5.14 -14.56 -7.16
C ALA A 197 -4.32 -15.79 -7.56
N SER A 198 -3.42 -16.26 -6.68
CA SER A 198 -2.64 -17.47 -6.92
C SER A 198 -3.45 -18.77 -6.82
N ASN A 199 -4.55 -18.80 -6.06
CA ASN A 199 -5.34 -20.01 -5.84
C ASN A 199 -6.43 -20.20 -6.91
N ASP A 200 -6.97 -19.11 -7.47
CA ASP A 200 -7.93 -19.17 -8.58
C ASP A 200 -7.25 -19.53 -9.92
N GLY A 201 -5.93 -19.33 -10.06
CA GLY A 201 -5.17 -19.70 -11.27
C GLY A 201 -4.70 -21.16 -11.30
N GLY A 202 -5.01 -21.97 -10.28
CA GLY A 202 -4.54 -23.36 -10.14
C GLY A 202 -5.60 -24.43 -10.35
N ASP A 203 -6.88 -24.07 -10.47
CA ASP A 203 -8.00 -25.03 -10.67
C ASP A 203 -8.31 -25.29 -12.15
N ASP A 204 -7.62 -24.63 -13.08
CA ASP A 204 -7.83 -24.73 -14.53
C ASP A 204 -6.69 -25.49 -15.27
N ALA A 205 -5.82 -26.22 -14.55
CA ALA A 205 -4.68 -26.98 -15.10
C ALA A 205 -4.84 -28.51 -14.97
#